data_AF-A0A838IA71-F1
#
_entry.id   AF-A0A838IA71-F1
#
_cell.length_a   1.000
_cell.length_b   1.000
_cell.length_c   1.000
_cell.angle_alpha   90.00
_cell.angle_beta   90.00
_cell.angle_gamma   90.00
#
_symmetry.space_group_name_H-M   'P 1'
#
loop_
_entity.id
_entity.type
_entity.pdbx_description
1 polymer ?
#
loop_
_entity_poly.entity_id
_entity_poly.type
_entity_poly.pdbx_seq_one_letter_code
_entity_poly.pdbx_strand_id
1 'polypeptide(L)'
;MAQHHPVDPAQSFPELEQRVLARWRERDVFRESVRRRQGAEPFVFYEGPPTANGRPGSHHVLSRVFKDVFPRYQTMRGRLVHRKGGWDCHGLPVELEVEKELGFNVKEDIERYGVAEFNAKCRESVLRYVDEWNALTERIGFWIDTDEAYFTLDDTYVESVWWSLKQVWDKGLLYEGNKVVPYCPRCGTALSSHEVALGYRDVVDPSVYVRFPLEGQPGTSFLAWTTMPWTLVPHAALAVDPEAGYVRARVKDVGAHPAEPGASAVDVGADLEGETLILAEALVESVLGEGAEIEERMPGSALLGTSYAPPFPYISDYGERGHTVLPAEFVTTED
;
A
#
# COMPACT_ATOMS: atom_id res chain seq x y z
N MET A 1 -35.17 46.69 26.42
CA MET A 1 -34.14 46.05 27.27
C MET A 1 -34.21 44.56 27.01
N ALA A 2 -33.14 43.94 26.52
CA ALA A 2 -33.08 42.49 26.37
C ALA A 2 -33.13 41.88 27.78
N GLN A 3 -34.15 41.06 28.06
CA GLN A 3 -34.19 40.26 29.29
C GLN A 3 -33.06 39.25 29.21
N HIS A 4 -32.02 39.44 30.02
CA HIS A 4 -31.00 38.41 30.20
C HIS A 4 -31.59 37.33 31.12
N HIS A 5 -31.80 36.14 30.56
CA HIS A 5 -32.18 34.99 31.35
C HIS A 5 -30.95 34.52 32.14
N PRO A 6 -31.06 34.31 33.47
CA PRO A 6 -29.96 33.75 34.24
C PRO A 6 -29.60 32.37 33.69
N VAL A 7 -28.30 32.15 33.46
CA VAL A 7 -27.75 30.87 32.98
C VAL A 7 -27.29 30.07 34.19
N ASP A 8 -27.62 28.78 34.22
CA ASP A 8 -27.13 27.88 35.26
C ASP A 8 -25.62 27.63 35.08
N PRO A 9 -24.76 28.07 36.02
CA PRO A 9 -23.33 27.84 35.94
C PRO A 9 -22.94 26.36 36.11
N ALA A 10 -23.85 25.51 36.61
CA ALA A 10 -23.67 24.06 36.74
C ALA A 10 -24.25 23.27 35.56
N GLN A 11 -24.61 23.94 34.45
CA GLN A 11 -25.21 23.29 33.29
C GLN A 11 -24.31 22.18 32.72
N SER A 12 -24.86 20.96 32.67
CA SER A 12 -24.25 19.84 31.94
C SER A 12 -24.27 20.12 30.43
N PHE A 13 -23.10 20.25 29.80
CA PHE A 13 -22.98 20.41 28.35
C PHE A 13 -23.51 19.20 27.57
N PRO A 14 -23.23 17.94 27.96
CA PRO A 14 -23.80 16.78 27.27
C PRO A 14 -25.34 16.78 27.23
N GLU A 15 -25.99 17.14 28.34
CA GLU A 15 -27.46 17.24 28.39
C GLU A 15 -27.97 18.41 27.55
N LEU A 16 -27.27 19.54 27.58
CA LEU A 16 -27.61 20.71 26.77
C LEU A 16 -27.53 20.37 25.27
N GLU A 17 -26.47 19.69 24.84
CA GLU A 17 -26.29 19.22 23.47
C GLU A 17 -27.43 18.30 23.04
N GLN A 18 -27.81 17.32 23.87
CA GLN A 18 -28.93 16.42 23.58
C GLN A 18 -30.25 17.18 23.38
N ARG A 19 -30.53 18.19 24.22
CA ARG A 19 -31.71 19.05 24.04
C ARG A 19 -31.65 19.85 22.74
N VAL A 20 -30.47 20.34 22.36
CA VAL A 20 -30.27 21.08 21.10
C VAL A 20 -30.45 20.17 19.89
N LEU A 21 -29.89 18.95 19.92
CA LEU A 21 -30.07 17.94 18.86
C LEU A 21 -31.55 17.56 18.69
N ALA A 22 -32.26 17.30 19.80
CA ALA A 22 -33.71 17.03 19.77
C ALA A 22 -34.48 18.18 19.10
N ARG A 23 -34.18 19.42 19.49
CA ARG A 23 -34.79 20.61 18.88
C ARG A 23 -34.47 20.74 17.38
N TRP A 24 -33.24 20.42 16.95
CA TRP A 24 -32.87 20.46 15.54
C TRP A 24 -33.64 19.42 14.73
N ARG A 25 -33.82 18.22 15.29
CA ARG A 25 -34.59 17.13 14.68
C ARG A 25 -36.07 17.48 14.55
N GLU A 26 -36.71 17.92 15.64
CA GLU A 26 -38.14 18.29 15.65
C GLU A 26 -38.49 19.39 14.64
N ARG A 27 -37.55 20.31 14.38
CA ARG A 27 -37.76 21.47 13.50
C ARG A 27 -37.14 21.30 12.12
N ASP A 28 -36.55 20.14 11.84
CA ASP A 28 -35.83 19.84 10.60
C ASP A 28 -34.85 20.96 10.20
N VAL A 29 -34.06 21.43 11.17
CA VAL A 29 -33.26 22.67 11.04
C VAL A 29 -32.25 22.57 9.91
N PHE A 30 -31.63 21.39 9.71
CA PHE A 30 -30.68 21.19 8.63
C PHE A 30 -31.34 21.37 7.27
N ARG A 31 -32.40 20.61 6.96
CA ARG A 31 -33.06 20.72 5.65
C ARG A 31 -33.68 22.09 5.45
N GLU A 32 -34.23 22.70 6.50
CA GLU A 32 -34.75 24.06 6.44
C GLU A 32 -33.64 25.09 6.10
N SER A 33 -32.42 24.91 6.62
CA SER A 33 -31.29 25.78 6.28
C SER A 33 -30.93 25.71 4.79
N VAL A 34 -31.10 24.54 4.16
CA VAL A 34 -30.90 24.34 2.72
C VAL A 34 -32.09 24.92 1.93
N ARG A 35 -33.33 24.65 2.35
CA ARG A 35 -34.55 25.18 1.72
C ARG A 35 -34.56 26.71 1.64
N ARG A 36 -34.11 27.40 2.69
CA ARG A 36 -33.98 28.88 2.73
C ARG A 36 -32.94 29.45 1.77
N ARG A 37 -32.12 28.60 1.16
CA ARG A 37 -31.06 28.97 0.21
C ARG A 37 -31.38 28.52 -1.21
N GLN A 38 -32.57 27.97 -1.47
CA GLN A 38 -32.98 27.62 -2.82
C GLN A 38 -32.89 28.85 -3.75
N GLY A 39 -32.26 28.66 -4.91
CA GLY A 39 -31.97 29.73 -5.88
C GLY A 39 -30.75 30.61 -5.58
N ALA A 40 -30.04 30.41 -4.46
CA ALA A 40 -28.79 31.09 -4.18
C ALA A 40 -27.60 30.46 -4.93
N GLU A 41 -26.46 31.16 -4.93
CA GLU A 41 -25.22 30.65 -5.52
C GLU A 41 -24.81 29.31 -4.85
N PRO A 42 -24.58 28.24 -5.63
CA PRO A 42 -24.20 26.95 -5.08
C PRO A 42 -22.76 26.94 -4.59
N PHE A 43 -22.53 26.20 -3.50
CA PHE A 43 -21.21 25.78 -3.07
C PHE A 43 -21.21 24.26 -2.99
N VAL A 44 -20.46 23.63 -3.91
CA VAL A 44 -20.41 22.18 -4.06
C VAL A 44 -19.50 21.60 -2.97
N PHE A 45 -20.03 20.65 -2.23
CA PHE A 45 -19.33 19.93 -1.19
C PHE A 45 -19.43 18.44 -1.48
N TYR A 46 -18.30 17.74 -1.42
CA TYR A 46 -18.23 16.29 -1.50
C TYR A 46 -17.70 15.73 -0.19
N GLU A 47 -18.42 14.75 0.33
CA GLU A 47 -17.93 13.92 1.41
C GLU A 47 -17.31 12.66 0.80
N GLY A 48 -16.06 12.39 1.16
CA GLY A 48 -15.45 11.09 0.86
C GLY A 48 -16.19 10.02 1.66
N PRO A 49 -16.79 9.01 1.00
CA PRO A 49 -17.67 8.04 1.64
C PRO A 49 -16.83 7.14 2.56
N PRO A 50 -17.18 6.99 3.84
CA PRO A 50 -16.56 5.99 4.69
C PRO A 50 -16.95 4.56 4.26
N THR A 51 -16.04 3.62 4.47
CA THR A 51 -16.37 2.19 4.39
C THR A 51 -17.12 1.78 5.67
N ALA A 52 -18.31 1.21 5.53
CA ALA A 52 -19.11 0.74 6.67
C ALA A 52 -18.74 -0.69 7.09
N ASN A 53 -17.45 -1.02 7.15
CA ASN A 53 -16.94 -2.35 7.54
C ASN A 53 -16.56 -2.43 9.03
N GLY A 54 -16.90 -1.43 9.83
CA GLY A 54 -16.58 -1.39 11.25
C GLY A 54 -17.22 -0.21 11.98
N ARG A 55 -17.10 -0.23 13.31
CA ARG A 55 -17.62 0.83 14.18
C ARG A 55 -16.86 2.15 13.97
N PRO A 56 -17.54 3.30 14.05
CA PRO A 56 -16.83 4.56 13.88
C PRO A 56 -15.96 4.90 15.10
N GLY A 57 -14.71 5.30 14.86
CA GLY A 57 -13.77 5.78 15.88
C GLY A 57 -13.63 7.31 15.96
N SER A 58 -12.89 7.78 16.96
CA SER A 58 -12.59 9.20 17.19
C SER A 58 -11.88 9.88 16.01
N HIS A 59 -11.05 9.13 15.27
CA HIS A 59 -10.36 9.61 14.07
C HIS A 59 -11.32 10.10 12.98
N HIS A 60 -12.55 9.56 12.90
CA HIS A 60 -13.57 10.06 11.98
C HIS A 60 -14.12 11.43 12.38
N VAL A 61 -14.19 11.73 13.69
CA VAL A 61 -14.78 12.97 14.21
C VAL A 61 -14.01 14.19 13.75
N LEU A 62 -12.67 14.15 13.81
CA LEU A 62 -11.83 15.27 13.41
C LEU A 62 -12.07 15.68 11.96
N SER A 63 -12.08 14.70 11.05
CA SER A 63 -12.34 14.95 9.63
C SER A 63 -13.73 15.55 9.39
N ARG A 64 -14.75 15.08 10.13
CA ARG A 64 -16.14 15.54 10.01
C ARG A 64 -16.36 16.93 10.57
N VAL A 65 -15.62 17.34 11.61
CA VAL A 65 -15.67 18.71 12.14
C VAL A 65 -15.31 19.72 11.06
N PHE A 66 -14.20 19.52 10.34
CA PHE A 66 -13.83 20.40 9.22
C PHE A 66 -14.89 20.40 8.12
N LYS A 67 -15.39 19.20 7.77
CA LYS A 67 -16.45 19.02 6.76
C LYS A 67 -17.81 19.60 7.18
N ASP A 68 -18.02 19.98 8.44
CA ASP A 68 -19.25 20.61 8.91
C ASP A 68 -19.12 22.15 9.03
N VAL A 69 -17.99 22.61 9.59
CA VAL A 69 -17.73 24.02 9.87
C VAL A 69 -17.79 24.87 8.59
N PHE A 70 -17.11 24.45 7.52
CA PHE A 70 -17.06 25.23 6.28
C PHE A 70 -18.41 25.26 5.54
N PRO A 71 -19.13 24.13 5.35
CA PRO A 71 -20.48 24.18 4.80
C PRO A 71 -21.44 25.05 5.61
N ARG A 72 -21.41 25.01 6.96
CA ARG A 72 -22.22 25.91 7.80
C ARG A 72 -21.87 27.38 7.54
N TYR A 73 -20.57 27.70 7.52
CA TYR A 73 -20.10 29.04 7.21
C TYR A 73 -20.61 29.53 5.84
N GLN A 74 -20.55 28.70 4.79
CA GLN A 74 -21.03 29.06 3.46
C GLN A 74 -22.55 29.26 3.42
N THR A 75 -23.33 28.41 4.12
CA THR A 75 -24.78 28.60 4.29
C THR A 75 -25.10 29.93 4.99
N MET A 76 -24.32 30.29 6.02
CA MET A 76 -24.45 31.58 6.72
C MET A 76 -24.07 32.77 5.84
N ARG A 77 -23.10 32.60 4.92
CA ARG A 77 -22.72 33.58 3.89
C ARG A 77 -23.74 33.73 2.76
N GLY A 78 -24.84 32.97 2.80
CA GLY A 78 -25.93 33.08 1.83
C GLY A 78 -25.89 32.09 0.68
N ARG A 79 -24.94 31.15 0.65
CA ARG A 79 -24.83 30.14 -0.42
C ARG A 79 -25.73 28.93 -0.20
N LEU A 80 -26.08 28.26 -1.29
CA LEU A 80 -26.75 26.96 -1.28
C LEU A 80 -25.72 25.84 -1.16
N VAL A 81 -25.81 25.04 -0.10
CA VAL A 81 -24.85 23.94 0.16
C VAL A 81 -25.61 22.64 0.33
N HIS A 82 -25.62 21.81 -0.72
CA HIS A 82 -26.08 20.43 -0.61
C HIS A 82 -25.01 19.59 0.10
N ARG A 83 -25.43 18.76 1.04
CA ARG A 83 -24.53 17.92 1.84
C ARG A 83 -25.14 16.53 1.88
N LYS A 84 -24.60 15.63 1.06
CA LYS A 84 -25.10 14.28 0.89
C LYS A 84 -24.03 13.32 1.39
N GLY A 85 -24.40 12.41 2.28
CA GLY A 85 -23.52 11.33 2.72
C GLY A 85 -23.42 10.24 1.67
N GLY A 86 -22.45 9.36 1.83
CA GLY A 86 -22.40 8.12 1.07
C GLY A 86 -21.62 7.03 1.78
N TRP A 87 -21.71 5.83 1.25
CA TRP A 87 -21.07 4.64 1.80
C TRP A 87 -20.25 3.95 0.73
N ASP A 88 -19.01 3.64 1.07
CA ASP A 88 -18.19 2.76 0.28
C ASP A 88 -18.41 1.31 0.71
N CYS A 89 -18.95 0.51 -0.19
CA CYS A 89 -19.52 -0.80 0.11
C CYS A 89 -18.79 -1.97 -0.56
N HIS A 90 -17.74 -1.71 -1.34
CA HIS A 90 -17.04 -2.72 -2.12
C HIS A 90 -15.55 -2.83 -1.72
N GLY A 91 -14.89 -3.84 -2.27
CA GLY A 91 -13.44 -3.98 -2.21
C GLY A 91 -12.93 -4.71 -0.97
N LEU A 92 -11.60 -4.85 -0.94
CA LEU A 92 -10.89 -5.67 0.05
C LEU A 92 -11.29 -5.37 1.50
N PRO A 93 -11.42 -4.11 1.97
CA PRO A 93 -11.73 -3.88 3.39
C PRO A 93 -13.03 -4.53 3.87
N VAL A 94 -14.04 -4.66 3.00
CA VAL A 94 -15.30 -5.34 3.33
C VAL A 94 -15.12 -6.86 3.24
N GLU A 95 -14.52 -7.35 2.15
CA GLU A 95 -14.32 -8.79 1.90
C GLU A 95 -13.45 -9.42 3.00
N LEU A 96 -12.38 -8.75 3.43
CA LEU A 96 -11.46 -9.24 4.45
C LEU A 96 -12.10 -9.38 5.82
N GLU A 97 -13.06 -8.53 6.15
CA GLU A 97 -13.77 -8.65 7.43
C GLU A 97 -14.73 -9.84 7.41
N VAL A 98 -15.42 -10.06 6.29
CA VAL A 98 -16.28 -11.24 6.10
C VAL A 98 -15.46 -12.52 6.04
N GLU A 99 -14.30 -12.53 5.40
CA GLU A 99 -13.35 -13.66 5.43
C GLU A 99 -13.01 -14.04 6.88
N LYS A 100 -12.68 -13.07 7.74
CA LYS A 100 -12.37 -13.32 9.15
C LYS A 100 -13.57 -13.86 9.91
N GLU A 101 -14.76 -13.30 9.70
CA GLU A 101 -16.00 -13.79 10.32
C GLU A 101 -16.29 -15.25 9.95
N LEU A 102 -15.99 -15.64 8.71
CA LEU A 102 -16.19 -16.99 8.19
C LEU A 102 -15.01 -17.93 8.43
N GLY A 103 -13.86 -17.42 8.88
CA GLY A 103 -12.63 -18.17 9.07
C GLY A 103 -11.94 -18.59 7.76
N PHE A 104 -12.15 -17.85 6.67
CA PHE A 104 -11.54 -18.11 5.37
C PHE A 104 -10.12 -17.57 5.31
N ASN A 105 -9.21 -18.35 4.71
CA ASN A 105 -7.79 -18.00 4.67
C ASN A 105 -7.23 -17.96 3.25
N VAL A 106 -7.90 -18.61 2.30
CA VAL A 106 -7.53 -18.66 0.89
C VAL A 106 -8.75 -18.42 0.00
N LYS A 107 -8.51 -17.98 -1.22
CA LYS A 107 -9.57 -17.64 -2.18
C LYS A 107 -10.49 -18.83 -2.49
N GLU A 108 -9.94 -20.04 -2.50
CA GLU A 108 -10.68 -21.27 -2.76
C GLU A 108 -11.76 -21.54 -1.70
N ASP A 109 -11.62 -21.01 -0.48
CA ASP A 109 -12.65 -21.13 0.55
C ASP A 109 -13.93 -20.38 0.14
N ILE A 110 -13.79 -19.19 -0.46
CA ILE A 110 -14.89 -18.39 -0.99
C ILE A 110 -15.57 -19.12 -2.15
N GLU A 111 -14.80 -19.69 -3.06
CA GLU A 111 -15.34 -20.43 -4.21
C GLU A 111 -16.10 -21.69 -3.77
N ARG A 112 -15.63 -22.38 -2.73
CA ARG A 112 -16.34 -23.54 -2.13
C ARG A 112 -17.60 -23.12 -1.37
N TYR A 113 -17.57 -21.98 -0.70
CA TYR A 113 -18.73 -21.43 0.01
C TYR A 113 -19.83 -20.98 -0.95
N GLY A 114 -19.43 -20.43 -2.09
CA GLY A 114 -20.31 -19.86 -3.09
C GLY A 114 -20.14 -18.34 -3.16
N VAL A 115 -19.85 -17.84 -4.37
CA VAL A 115 -19.59 -16.41 -4.62
C VAL A 115 -20.83 -15.57 -4.32
N ALA A 116 -22.02 -16.06 -4.67
CA ALA A 116 -23.27 -15.34 -4.43
C ALA A 116 -23.56 -15.19 -2.94
N GLU A 117 -23.35 -16.26 -2.17
CA GLU A 117 -23.51 -16.34 -0.73
C GLU A 117 -22.50 -15.44 -0.01
N PHE A 118 -21.24 -15.44 -0.45
CA PHE A 118 -20.21 -14.56 0.08
C PHE A 118 -20.54 -13.08 -0.17
N ASN A 119 -20.95 -12.73 -1.40
CA ASN A 119 -21.35 -11.37 -1.75
C ASN A 119 -22.57 -10.91 -0.93
N ALA A 120 -23.54 -11.79 -0.69
CA ALA A 120 -24.69 -11.50 0.16
C ALA A 120 -24.28 -11.17 1.60
N LYS A 121 -23.30 -11.90 2.15
CA LYS A 121 -22.73 -11.59 3.47
C LYS A 121 -21.96 -10.27 3.51
N CYS A 122 -21.21 -9.95 2.47
CA CYS A 122 -20.56 -8.64 2.34
C CYS A 122 -21.59 -7.52 2.36
N ARG A 123 -22.70 -7.68 1.64
CA ARG A 123 -23.81 -6.71 1.62
C ARG A 123 -24.45 -6.53 3.00
N GLU A 124 -24.67 -7.62 3.72
CA GLU A 124 -25.21 -7.59 5.09
C GLU A 124 -24.27 -6.87 6.07
N SER A 125 -22.96 -7.15 5.98
CA SER A 125 -21.94 -6.55 6.85
C SER A 125 -21.91 -5.03 6.74
N VAL A 126 -21.94 -4.50 5.51
CA VAL A 126 -21.97 -3.05 5.25
C VAL A 126 -23.16 -2.38 5.94
N LEU A 127 -24.36 -2.96 5.83
CA LEU A 127 -25.58 -2.38 6.41
C LEU A 127 -25.57 -2.41 7.94
N ARG A 128 -24.88 -3.38 8.55
CA ARG A 128 -24.83 -3.58 10.01
C ARG A 128 -24.27 -2.36 10.75
N TYR A 129 -23.28 -1.67 10.17
CA TYR A 129 -22.61 -0.56 10.83
C TYR A 129 -23.22 0.81 10.53
N VAL A 130 -24.04 0.94 9.47
CA VAL A 130 -24.64 2.23 9.05
C VAL A 130 -25.38 2.92 10.20
N ASP A 131 -26.14 2.17 11.00
CA ASP A 131 -26.89 2.73 12.13
C ASP A 131 -25.98 3.32 13.23
N GLU A 132 -24.89 2.61 13.57
CA GLU A 132 -23.90 3.11 14.54
C GLU A 132 -23.22 4.39 14.04
N TRP A 133 -22.93 4.45 12.74
CA TRP A 133 -22.37 5.64 12.12
C TRP A 133 -23.36 6.80 12.05
N ASN A 134 -24.64 6.55 11.77
CA ASN A 134 -25.68 7.56 11.77
C ASN A 134 -25.86 8.15 13.18
N ALA A 135 -25.84 7.29 14.21
CA ALA A 135 -25.87 7.72 15.61
C ALA A 135 -24.67 8.62 15.97
N LEU A 136 -23.45 8.27 15.55
CA LEU A 136 -22.29 9.15 15.75
C LEU A 136 -22.43 10.48 15.00
N THR A 137 -22.86 10.42 13.73
CA THR A 137 -23.06 11.60 12.85
C THR A 137 -23.97 12.62 13.51
N GLU A 138 -25.11 12.17 14.03
CA GLU A 138 -26.04 13.02 14.76
C GLU A 138 -25.43 13.51 16.07
N ARG A 139 -24.78 12.62 16.84
CA ARG A 139 -24.22 12.96 18.15
C ARG A 139 -23.17 14.06 18.09
N ILE A 140 -22.34 14.10 17.05
CA ILE A 140 -21.33 15.14 16.83
C ILE A 140 -21.92 16.40 16.17
N GLY A 141 -23.21 16.40 15.83
CA GLY A 141 -23.88 17.53 15.21
C GLY A 141 -23.50 17.77 13.75
N PHE A 142 -23.00 16.76 13.04
CA PHE A 142 -22.60 16.90 11.64
C PHE A 142 -23.84 16.95 10.74
N TRP A 143 -24.10 18.10 10.11
CA TRP A 143 -25.25 18.27 9.23
C TRP A 143 -24.95 17.73 7.84
N ILE A 144 -25.39 16.51 7.59
CA ILE A 144 -25.29 15.80 6.32
C ILE A 144 -26.56 14.96 6.10
N ASP A 145 -27.01 14.84 4.86
CA ASP A 145 -28.15 13.99 4.51
C ASP A 145 -27.72 12.53 4.46
N THR A 146 -28.17 11.75 5.46
CA THR A 146 -27.97 10.30 5.54
C THR A 146 -29.17 9.50 5.05
N ASP A 147 -30.35 10.14 4.93
CA ASP A 147 -31.59 9.45 4.55
C ASP A 147 -31.57 9.10 3.07
N GLU A 148 -31.04 10.00 2.24
CA GLU A 148 -30.84 9.77 0.81
C GLU A 148 -29.39 9.41 0.47
N ALA A 149 -28.58 8.95 1.43
CA ALA A 149 -27.17 8.62 1.20
C ALA A 149 -26.98 7.71 -0.03
N TYR A 150 -25.94 7.95 -0.82
CA TYR A 150 -25.61 7.08 -1.95
C TYR A 150 -24.81 5.87 -1.46
N PHE A 151 -25.04 4.70 -2.05
CA PHE A 151 -24.25 3.50 -1.77
C PHE A 151 -23.52 3.06 -3.04
N THR A 152 -22.24 2.72 -2.96
CA THR A 152 -21.49 2.26 -4.15
C THR A 152 -21.98 0.91 -4.69
N LEU A 153 -22.79 0.19 -3.90
CA LEU A 153 -23.47 -1.05 -4.29
C LEU A 153 -24.83 -0.86 -4.96
N ASP A 154 -25.29 0.39 -5.14
CA ASP A 154 -26.55 0.69 -5.84
C ASP A 154 -26.36 0.53 -7.35
N ASP A 155 -27.33 -0.10 -8.02
CA ASP A 155 -27.24 -0.38 -9.46
C ASP A 155 -26.98 0.88 -10.30
N THR A 156 -27.62 2.00 -9.95
CA THR A 156 -27.43 3.28 -10.66
C THR A 156 -26.04 3.88 -10.46
N TYR A 157 -25.40 3.61 -9.31
CA TYR A 157 -24.02 4.00 -9.06
C TYR A 157 -23.07 3.13 -9.90
N VAL A 158 -23.28 1.82 -9.90
CA VAL A 158 -22.50 0.86 -10.72
C VAL A 158 -22.62 1.18 -12.21
N GLU A 159 -23.83 1.49 -12.69
CA GLU A 159 -24.06 1.92 -14.08
C GLU A 159 -23.27 3.19 -14.43
N SER A 160 -23.22 4.16 -13.51
CA SER A 160 -22.42 5.38 -13.70
C SER A 160 -20.92 5.07 -13.75
N VAL A 161 -20.43 4.12 -12.94
CA VAL A 161 -19.05 3.65 -13.00
C VAL A 161 -18.77 2.95 -14.34
N TRP A 162 -19.66 2.07 -14.81
CA TRP A 162 -19.55 1.44 -16.12
C TRP A 162 -19.51 2.45 -17.26
N TRP A 163 -20.35 3.47 -17.21
CA TRP A 163 -20.31 4.58 -18.17
C TRP A 163 -18.93 5.24 -18.18
N SER A 164 -18.36 5.55 -17.00
CA SER A 164 -17.04 6.19 -16.90
C SER A 164 -15.92 5.30 -17.44
N LEU A 165 -15.96 3.99 -17.16
CA LEU A 165 -15.01 3.01 -17.70
C LEU A 165 -15.12 2.95 -19.23
N LYS A 166 -16.35 2.97 -19.77
CA LYS A 166 -16.57 3.05 -21.21
C LYS A 166 -15.96 4.33 -21.80
N GLN A 167 -16.08 5.48 -21.13
CA GLN A 167 -15.45 6.73 -21.60
C GLN A 167 -13.91 6.62 -21.62
N VAL A 168 -13.30 5.95 -20.65
CA VAL A 168 -11.85 5.73 -20.58
C VAL A 168 -11.41 4.76 -21.70
N TRP A 169 -12.18 3.69 -21.92
CA TRP A 169 -11.98 2.74 -23.00
C TRP A 169 -12.07 3.39 -24.39
N ASP A 170 -13.14 4.16 -24.64
CA ASP A 170 -13.37 4.83 -25.93
C ASP A 170 -12.24 5.83 -26.27
N LYS A 171 -11.52 6.33 -25.24
CA LYS A 171 -10.34 7.20 -25.38
C LYS A 171 -9.02 6.44 -25.52
N GLY A 172 -9.04 5.10 -25.52
CA GLY A 172 -7.84 4.27 -25.60
C GLY A 172 -6.95 4.32 -24.36
N LEU A 173 -7.50 4.69 -23.19
CA LEU A 173 -6.75 4.84 -21.93
C LEU A 173 -6.82 3.58 -21.05
N LEU A 174 -7.69 2.62 -21.38
CA LEU A 174 -7.80 1.32 -20.71
C LEU A 174 -7.19 0.24 -21.61
N TYR A 175 -6.23 -0.52 -21.10
CA TYR A 175 -5.52 -1.56 -21.84
C TYR A 175 -5.21 -2.77 -20.96
N GLU A 176 -4.97 -3.90 -21.60
CA GLU A 176 -4.50 -5.14 -20.97
C GLU A 176 -2.99 -5.30 -21.23
N GLY A 177 -2.25 -5.77 -20.23
CA GLY A 177 -0.83 -6.06 -20.38
C GLY A 177 -0.28 -6.94 -19.27
N ASN A 178 0.81 -7.65 -19.57
CA ASN A 178 1.52 -8.50 -18.61
C ASN A 178 2.69 -7.71 -18.01
N LYS A 179 2.65 -7.49 -16.69
CA LYS A 179 3.63 -6.64 -15.97
C LYS A 179 3.94 -7.24 -14.61
N VAL A 180 5.14 -6.92 -14.10
CA VAL A 180 5.47 -7.14 -12.69
C VAL A 180 4.77 -6.05 -11.87
N VAL A 181 3.93 -6.47 -10.93
CA VAL A 181 3.14 -5.59 -10.06
C VAL A 181 3.19 -6.10 -8.62
N PRO A 182 3.00 -5.22 -7.62
CA PRO A 182 2.79 -5.66 -6.25
C PRO A 182 1.62 -6.65 -6.18
N TYR A 183 1.82 -7.78 -5.52
CA TYR A 183 0.85 -8.87 -5.46
C TYR A 183 0.70 -9.40 -4.04
N CYS A 184 -0.53 -9.56 -3.58
CA CYS A 184 -0.81 -10.19 -2.29
C CYS A 184 -1.04 -11.69 -2.49
N PRO A 185 -0.15 -12.58 -2.00
CA PRO A 185 -0.31 -14.02 -2.18
C PRO A 185 -1.51 -14.58 -1.40
N ARG A 186 -1.91 -13.93 -0.30
CA ARG A 186 -3.09 -14.34 0.49
C ARG A 186 -4.39 -13.98 -0.21
N CYS A 187 -4.52 -12.73 -0.67
CA CYS A 187 -5.73 -12.26 -1.34
C CYS A 187 -5.82 -12.73 -2.81
N GLY A 188 -4.71 -13.16 -3.41
CA GLY A 188 -4.67 -13.64 -4.78
C GLY A 188 -4.97 -12.55 -5.82
N THR A 189 -4.50 -11.32 -5.58
CA THR A 189 -4.74 -10.16 -6.45
C THR A 189 -3.58 -9.17 -6.46
N ALA A 190 -3.49 -8.39 -7.54
CA ALA A 190 -2.56 -7.28 -7.67
C ALA A 190 -3.04 -6.06 -6.87
N LEU A 191 -2.09 -5.26 -6.39
CA LEU A 191 -2.35 -4.03 -5.64
C LEU A 191 -1.85 -2.79 -6.38
N SER A 192 -2.53 -1.67 -6.16
CA SER A 192 -2.10 -0.36 -6.63
C SER A 192 -0.95 0.20 -5.79
N SER A 193 -0.21 1.19 -6.33
CA SER A 193 0.87 1.86 -5.61
C SER A 193 0.39 2.55 -4.31
N HIS A 194 -0.82 3.09 -4.30
CA HIS A 194 -1.40 3.75 -3.14
C HIS A 194 -1.71 2.76 -2.00
N GLU A 195 -2.13 1.54 -2.32
CA GLU A 195 -2.37 0.50 -1.33
C GLU A 195 -1.04 0.01 -0.70
N VAL A 196 0.01 -0.14 -1.51
CA VAL A 196 1.34 -0.53 -1.03
C VAL A 196 1.92 0.53 -0.10
N ALA A 197 1.80 1.81 -0.46
CA ALA A 197 2.35 2.93 0.31
C ALA A 197 1.79 3.03 1.74
N LEU A 198 0.56 2.56 1.96
CA LEU A 198 -0.09 2.56 3.28
C LEU A 198 0.34 1.37 4.17
N GLY A 199 0.97 0.35 3.59
CA GLY A 199 1.21 -0.95 4.23
C GLY A 199 2.67 -1.23 4.62
N TYR A 200 3.57 -0.25 4.49
CA TYR A 200 4.97 -0.44 4.88
C TYR A 200 5.12 -0.76 6.36
N ARG A 201 5.98 -1.73 6.65
CA ARG A 201 6.33 -2.16 8.00
C ARG A 201 7.76 -2.65 8.02
N ASP A 202 8.42 -2.49 9.16
CA ASP A 202 9.72 -3.10 9.39
C ASP A 202 9.56 -4.61 9.56
N VAL A 203 10.37 -5.36 8.83
CA VAL A 203 10.43 -6.82 8.89
C VAL A 203 11.88 -7.25 8.99
N VAL A 204 12.10 -8.45 9.55
CA VAL A 204 13.41 -9.09 9.57
C VAL A 204 13.47 -10.05 8.40
N ASP A 205 14.35 -9.78 7.45
CA ASP A 205 14.61 -10.62 6.28
C ASP A 205 16.02 -11.22 6.34
N PRO A 206 16.24 -12.39 5.71
CA PRO A 206 17.58 -12.92 5.52
C PRO A 206 18.38 -11.98 4.61
N SER A 207 19.63 -11.71 4.97
CA SER A 207 20.59 -10.97 4.15
C SER A 207 21.70 -11.93 3.73
N VAL A 208 21.82 -12.23 2.44
CA VAL A 208 22.74 -13.28 1.96
C VAL A 208 23.59 -12.80 0.79
N TYR A 209 24.85 -13.24 0.79
CA TYR A 209 25.74 -13.15 -0.36
C TYR A 209 25.78 -14.48 -1.09
N VAL A 210 25.65 -14.44 -2.42
CA VAL A 210 25.55 -15.61 -3.28
C VAL A 210 26.68 -15.57 -4.30
N ARG A 211 27.36 -16.71 -4.46
CA ARG A 211 28.43 -16.90 -5.43
C ARG A 211 27.88 -17.40 -6.75
N PHE A 212 28.38 -16.84 -7.84
CA PHE A 212 28.07 -17.25 -9.21
C PHE A 212 29.40 -17.62 -9.91
N PRO A 213 29.79 -18.90 -9.89
CA PRO A 213 31.07 -19.35 -10.44
C PRO A 213 31.19 -19.04 -11.93
N LEU A 214 32.30 -18.44 -12.34
CA LEU A 214 32.53 -18.13 -13.75
C LEU A 214 32.74 -19.42 -14.55
N GLU A 215 32.14 -19.48 -15.74
CA GLU A 215 32.42 -20.59 -16.66
C GLU A 215 33.84 -20.48 -17.22
N GLY A 216 34.61 -21.57 -17.14
CA GLY A 216 35.98 -21.62 -17.64
C GLY A 216 37.04 -20.97 -16.74
N GLN A 217 36.69 -20.40 -15.58
CA GLN A 217 37.64 -19.83 -14.60
C GLN A 217 37.43 -20.42 -13.19
N PRO A 218 37.92 -21.65 -12.93
CA PRO A 218 37.78 -22.30 -11.63
C PRO A 218 38.33 -21.44 -10.48
N GLY A 219 37.61 -21.39 -9.36
CA GLY A 219 37.99 -20.61 -8.18
C GLY A 219 37.71 -19.12 -8.29
N THR A 220 37.08 -18.66 -9.38
CA THR A 220 36.62 -17.28 -9.54
C THR A 220 35.09 -17.24 -9.62
N SER A 221 34.45 -16.38 -8.82
CA SER A 221 32.99 -16.21 -8.83
C SER A 221 32.62 -14.73 -8.81
N PHE A 222 31.48 -14.37 -9.42
CA PHE A 222 30.81 -13.13 -9.05
C PHE A 222 30.19 -13.28 -7.66
N LEU A 223 30.19 -12.20 -6.90
CA LEU A 223 29.49 -12.11 -5.63
C LEU A 223 28.32 -11.13 -5.76
N ALA A 224 27.10 -11.58 -5.47
CA ALA A 224 25.93 -10.71 -5.44
C ALA A 224 25.20 -10.83 -4.09
N TRP A 225 24.54 -9.76 -3.69
CA TRP A 225 23.77 -9.68 -2.44
C TRP A 225 22.27 -9.71 -2.72
N THR A 226 21.49 -10.34 -1.84
CA THR A 226 20.02 -10.29 -1.89
C THR A 226 19.39 -10.46 -0.51
N THR A 227 18.24 -9.79 -0.32
CA THR A 227 17.32 -10.04 0.82
C THR A 227 16.21 -11.04 0.49
N MET A 228 16.15 -11.52 -0.76
CA MET A 228 15.05 -12.35 -1.27
C MET A 228 15.57 -13.68 -1.83
N PRO A 229 16.14 -14.60 -1.02
CA PRO A 229 16.73 -15.85 -1.50
C PRO A 229 15.80 -16.72 -2.35
N TRP A 230 14.49 -16.63 -2.13
CA TRP A 230 13.48 -17.36 -2.90
C TRP A 230 13.44 -16.95 -4.39
N THR A 231 13.99 -15.79 -4.75
CA THR A 231 14.11 -15.33 -6.15
C THR A 231 15.31 -15.93 -6.89
N LEU A 232 16.20 -16.66 -6.20
CA LEU A 232 17.37 -17.30 -6.82
C LEU A 232 16.98 -18.50 -7.70
N VAL A 233 15.81 -19.10 -7.48
CA VAL A 233 15.30 -20.22 -8.29
C VAL A 233 15.03 -19.77 -9.74
N PRO A 234 14.29 -18.66 -9.98
CA PRO A 234 14.13 -18.09 -11.31
C PRO A 234 15.21 -17.07 -11.69
N HIS A 235 16.44 -17.19 -11.16
CA HIS A 235 17.53 -16.28 -11.50
C HIS A 235 17.86 -16.36 -13.00
N ALA A 236 17.82 -15.23 -13.70
CA ALA A 236 18.00 -15.17 -15.15
C ALA A 236 19.35 -14.59 -15.59
N ALA A 237 19.83 -13.56 -14.92
CA ALA A 237 21.02 -12.81 -15.32
C ALA A 237 21.63 -12.05 -14.12
N LEU A 238 22.91 -11.70 -14.20
CA LEU A 238 23.52 -10.72 -13.30
C LEU A 238 23.51 -9.36 -14.00
N ALA A 239 23.36 -8.29 -13.24
CA ALA A 239 23.33 -6.94 -13.76
C ALA A 239 24.46 -6.12 -13.14
N VAL A 240 25.16 -5.31 -13.95
CA VAL A 240 26.23 -4.41 -13.51
C VAL A 240 26.04 -3.03 -14.13
N ASP A 241 26.45 -1.99 -13.43
CA ASP A 241 26.60 -0.66 -14.03
C ASP A 241 27.89 -0.66 -14.88
N PRO A 242 27.81 -0.42 -16.21
CA PRO A 242 28.98 -0.41 -17.08
C PRO A 242 30.08 0.59 -16.69
N GLU A 243 29.73 1.68 -16.01
CA GLU A 243 30.64 2.77 -15.64
C GLU A 243 31.19 2.63 -14.21
N ALA A 244 30.56 1.80 -13.37
CA ALA A 244 31.04 1.56 -12.01
C ALA A 244 32.34 0.74 -12.00
N GLY A 245 33.15 0.95 -10.96
CA GLY A 245 34.39 0.22 -10.73
C GLY A 245 34.14 -1.12 -10.04
N TYR A 246 34.68 -2.19 -10.61
CA TYR A 246 34.67 -3.54 -10.06
C TYR A 246 36.10 -4.04 -9.85
N VAL A 247 36.25 -4.97 -8.91
CA VAL A 247 37.53 -5.61 -8.65
C VAL A 247 37.44 -7.11 -8.71
N ARG A 248 38.55 -7.73 -9.08
CA ARG A 248 38.85 -9.13 -8.80
C ARG A 248 39.68 -9.14 -7.51
N ALA A 249 39.12 -9.68 -6.44
CA ALA A 249 39.76 -9.69 -5.12
C ALA A 249 39.92 -11.12 -4.60
N ARG A 250 41.10 -11.43 -4.08
CA ARG A 250 41.39 -12.69 -3.41
C ARG A 250 41.16 -12.57 -1.91
N VAL A 251 40.37 -13.48 -1.37
CA VAL A 251 40.05 -13.53 0.06
C VAL A 251 41.22 -14.17 0.80
N LYS A 252 41.87 -13.43 1.71
CA LYS A 252 43.05 -13.89 2.48
C LYS A 252 42.77 -14.17 3.95
N ASP A 253 41.78 -13.48 4.53
CA ASP A 253 41.37 -13.65 5.92
C ASP A 253 39.89 -13.25 5.99
N VAL A 254 39.03 -14.17 6.41
CA VAL A 254 37.61 -13.87 6.58
C VAL A 254 37.45 -13.30 7.98
N GLY A 255 37.71 -12.01 8.11
CA GLY A 255 37.49 -11.31 9.37
C GLY A 255 36.02 -11.42 9.77
N ALA A 256 35.76 -11.67 11.06
CA ALA A 256 34.40 -11.57 11.59
C ALA A 256 33.89 -10.14 11.34
N HIS A 257 32.87 -10.00 10.49
CA HIS A 257 32.27 -8.70 10.22
C HIS A 257 31.75 -8.10 11.52
N PRO A 258 31.99 -6.81 11.79
CA PRO A 258 31.32 -6.13 12.88
C PRO A 258 29.83 -6.11 12.54
N ALA A 259 29.07 -7.00 13.18
CA ALA A 259 27.63 -6.92 13.20
C ALA A 259 27.25 -5.55 13.76
N GLU A 260 26.39 -4.82 13.04
CA GLU A 260 25.63 -3.76 13.69
C GLU A 260 24.93 -4.33 14.94
N PRO A 261 24.69 -3.54 16.00
CA PRO A 261 24.01 -4.03 17.19
C PRO A 261 22.63 -4.63 16.83
N GLY A 262 22.53 -5.96 16.81
CA GLY A 262 21.31 -6.69 16.45
C GLY A 262 21.38 -7.45 15.12
N ALA A 263 22.42 -7.26 14.31
CA ALA A 263 22.72 -8.12 13.17
C ALA A 263 23.37 -9.42 13.65
N SER A 264 22.93 -10.56 13.11
CA SER A 264 23.76 -11.77 13.14
C SER A 264 25.08 -11.44 12.45
N ALA A 265 26.21 -11.79 13.06
CA ALA A 265 27.50 -11.73 12.36
C ALA A 265 27.33 -12.38 10.98
N VAL A 266 27.80 -11.70 9.94
CA VAL A 266 27.87 -12.28 8.60
C VAL A 266 28.89 -13.41 8.71
N ASP A 267 28.41 -14.65 8.84
CA ASP A 267 29.22 -15.85 8.62
C ASP A 267 29.44 -15.92 7.10
N VAL A 268 30.32 -15.05 6.61
CA VAL A 268 31.01 -15.28 5.35
C VAL A 268 31.80 -16.55 5.64
N GLY A 269 31.28 -17.69 5.20
CA GLY A 269 31.74 -18.99 5.70
C GLY A 269 33.27 -19.13 5.62
N ALA A 270 33.85 -19.85 6.59
CA ALA A 270 35.27 -20.23 6.64
C ALA A 270 35.80 -20.93 5.37
N ASP A 271 34.93 -21.21 4.39
CA ASP A 271 35.20 -21.85 3.11
C ASP A 271 35.61 -20.86 1.98
N LEU A 272 35.73 -19.55 2.23
CA LEU A 272 36.15 -18.57 1.21
C LEU A 272 37.66 -18.32 1.14
N GLU A 273 38.45 -18.82 2.09
CA GLU A 273 39.90 -18.56 2.12
C GLU A 273 40.58 -19.06 0.83
N GLY A 274 41.21 -18.15 0.11
CA GLY A 274 41.89 -18.41 -1.15
C GLY A 274 41.01 -18.34 -2.41
N GLU A 275 39.69 -18.16 -2.29
CA GLU A 275 38.79 -17.91 -3.42
C GLU A 275 39.00 -16.50 -4.00
N THR A 276 38.66 -16.35 -5.28
CA THR A 276 38.67 -15.06 -5.99
C THR A 276 37.26 -14.62 -6.29
N LEU A 277 36.91 -13.41 -5.86
CA LEU A 277 35.57 -12.85 -5.98
C LEU A 277 35.59 -11.58 -6.83
N ILE A 278 34.56 -11.43 -7.65
CA ILE A 278 34.31 -10.22 -8.43
C ILE A 278 33.12 -9.48 -7.81
N LEU A 279 33.36 -8.24 -7.38
CA LEU A 279 32.38 -7.36 -6.72
C LEU A 279 32.73 -5.88 -6.96
N ALA A 280 31.81 -4.98 -6.59
CA ALA A 280 32.04 -3.54 -6.71
C ALA A 280 33.22 -3.10 -5.83
N GLU A 281 34.09 -2.23 -6.37
CA GLU A 281 35.30 -1.77 -5.67
C GLU A 281 34.97 -1.08 -4.34
N ALA A 282 33.90 -0.29 -4.31
CA ALA A 282 33.46 0.45 -3.13
C ALA A 282 33.03 -0.46 -1.96
N LEU A 283 32.67 -1.72 -2.23
CA LEU A 283 32.12 -2.66 -1.25
C LEU A 283 33.15 -3.70 -0.75
N VAL A 284 34.40 -3.63 -1.21
CA VAL A 284 35.43 -4.63 -0.87
C VAL A 284 35.67 -4.69 0.63
N GLU A 285 35.88 -3.54 1.26
CA GLU A 285 36.19 -3.47 2.69
C GLU A 285 34.99 -3.88 3.56
N SER A 286 33.78 -3.46 3.20
CA SER A 286 32.57 -3.81 3.95
C SER A 286 32.19 -5.29 3.81
N VAL A 287 32.40 -5.89 2.63
CA VAL A 287 31.98 -7.26 2.30
C VAL A 287 33.06 -8.31 2.54
N LEU A 288 34.34 -8.00 2.32
CA LEU A 288 35.45 -8.94 2.46
C LEU A 288 36.43 -8.59 3.59
N GLY A 289 36.29 -7.40 4.20
CA GLY A 289 37.20 -6.90 5.23
C GLY A 289 38.47 -6.23 4.67
N GLU A 290 39.23 -5.59 5.55
CA GLU A 290 40.47 -4.86 5.21
C GLU A 290 41.60 -5.76 4.63
N GLY A 291 41.50 -7.08 4.81
CA GLY A 291 42.52 -8.05 4.43
C GLY A 291 42.45 -8.56 2.97
N ALA A 292 41.46 -8.14 2.19
CA ALA A 292 41.29 -8.61 0.81
C ALA A 292 42.42 -8.10 -0.13
N GLU A 293 42.99 -8.99 -0.94
CA GLU A 293 44.00 -8.62 -1.94
C GLU A 293 43.32 -8.32 -3.28
N ILE A 294 43.38 -7.07 -3.74
CA ILE A 294 42.88 -6.69 -5.06
C ILE A 294 43.90 -7.12 -6.13
N GLU A 295 43.52 -8.07 -6.97
CA GLU A 295 44.32 -8.58 -8.10
C GLU A 295 44.16 -7.70 -9.34
N GLU A 296 42.94 -7.21 -9.61
CA GLU A 296 42.62 -6.45 -10.81
C GLU A 296 41.48 -5.46 -10.54
N ARG A 297 41.53 -4.30 -11.21
CA ARG A 297 40.45 -3.30 -11.25
C ARG A 297 39.95 -3.17 -12.68
N MET A 298 38.64 -3.14 -12.86
CA MET A 298 38.02 -3.08 -14.18
C MET A 298 36.69 -2.30 -14.13
N PRO A 299 36.31 -1.62 -15.22
CA PRO A 299 34.96 -1.07 -15.32
C PRO A 299 33.94 -2.20 -15.49
N GLY A 300 32.69 -1.98 -15.08
CA GLY A 300 31.61 -2.97 -15.25
C GLY A 300 31.38 -3.36 -16.72
N SER A 301 31.69 -2.45 -17.66
CA SER A 301 31.67 -2.72 -19.10
C SER A 301 32.58 -3.88 -19.53
N ALA A 302 33.65 -4.16 -18.79
CA ALA A 302 34.54 -5.30 -19.04
C ALA A 302 33.92 -6.66 -18.65
N LEU A 303 32.88 -6.65 -17.80
CA LEU A 303 32.22 -7.87 -17.31
C LEU A 303 31.10 -8.35 -18.22
N LEU A 304 30.59 -7.49 -19.10
CA LEU A 304 29.40 -7.76 -19.92
C LEU A 304 29.55 -9.00 -20.79
N GLY A 305 28.52 -9.85 -20.80
CA GLY A 305 28.48 -11.09 -21.56
C GLY A 305 29.25 -12.26 -20.91
N THR A 306 29.96 -12.04 -19.80
CA THR A 306 30.62 -13.13 -19.07
C THR A 306 29.58 -14.14 -18.58
N SER A 307 29.79 -15.42 -18.91
CA SER A 307 28.90 -16.52 -18.51
C SER A 307 29.28 -17.08 -17.14
N TYR A 308 28.30 -17.52 -16.38
CA TYR A 308 28.49 -18.10 -15.06
C TYR A 308 27.50 -19.24 -14.81
N ALA A 309 27.81 -20.11 -13.84
CA ALA A 309 26.90 -21.14 -13.38
C ALA A 309 25.83 -20.54 -12.45
N PRO A 310 24.53 -20.72 -12.73
CA PRO A 310 23.48 -20.24 -11.83
C PRO A 310 23.47 -21.06 -10.52
N PRO A 311 22.97 -20.48 -9.42
CA PRO A 311 22.89 -21.16 -8.12
C PRO A 311 21.97 -22.39 -8.18
N PHE A 312 20.92 -22.31 -9.00
CA PHE A 312 19.96 -23.39 -9.21
C PHE A 312 19.71 -23.62 -10.71
N PRO A 313 19.99 -24.80 -11.26
CA PRO A 313 19.85 -25.07 -12.70
C PRO A 313 18.42 -25.52 -13.10
N TYR A 314 17.38 -25.13 -12.35
CA TYR A 314 16.01 -25.62 -12.59
C TYR A 314 15.34 -24.95 -13.79
N ILE A 315 15.73 -23.72 -14.13
CA ILE A 315 15.22 -22.95 -15.26
C ILE A 315 16.43 -22.50 -16.08
N SER A 316 16.43 -22.84 -17.38
CA SER A 316 17.57 -22.54 -18.27
C SER A 316 17.17 -21.90 -19.59
N ASP A 317 15.87 -21.82 -19.89
CA ASP A 317 15.35 -21.25 -21.14
C ASP A 317 15.17 -19.73 -21.04
N TYR A 318 16.29 -19.01 -20.86
CA TYR A 318 16.34 -17.54 -20.83
C TYR A 318 16.87 -16.93 -22.14
N GLY A 319 17.03 -17.74 -23.18
CA GLY A 319 17.60 -17.34 -24.47
C GLY A 319 19.12 -17.14 -24.41
N GLU A 320 19.68 -16.58 -25.49
CA GLU A 320 21.15 -16.48 -25.70
C GLU A 320 21.88 -15.64 -24.63
N ARG A 321 21.17 -14.77 -23.92
CA ARG A 321 21.71 -13.91 -22.86
C ARG A 321 21.47 -14.45 -21.45
N GLY A 322 20.84 -15.61 -21.33
CA GLY A 322 20.60 -16.28 -20.06
C GLY A 322 21.91 -16.61 -19.32
N HIS A 323 21.91 -16.40 -18.01
CA HIS A 323 23.06 -16.64 -17.13
C HIS A 323 24.35 -15.95 -17.57
N THR A 324 24.21 -14.75 -18.13
CA THR A 324 25.32 -13.84 -18.43
C THR A 324 25.20 -12.53 -17.65
N VAL A 325 26.26 -11.73 -17.68
CA VAL A 325 26.28 -10.37 -17.12
C VAL A 325 25.70 -9.37 -18.13
N LEU A 326 24.72 -8.57 -17.68
CA LEU A 326 24.00 -7.58 -18.49
C LEU A 326 24.23 -6.16 -17.96
N PRO A 327 24.15 -5.12 -18.84
CA PRO A 327 24.27 -3.74 -18.42
C PRO A 327 22.97 -3.25 -17.75
N ALA A 328 23.10 -2.53 -16.64
CA ALA A 328 21.99 -1.91 -15.93
C ALA A 328 22.42 -0.64 -15.18
N GLU A 329 21.97 0.51 -15.66
CA GLU A 329 22.26 1.84 -15.06
C GLU A 329 21.58 2.05 -13.69
N PHE A 330 20.69 1.15 -13.28
CA PHE A 330 20.01 1.25 -11.98
C PHE A 330 20.80 0.60 -10.83
N VAL A 331 21.92 -0.07 -11.11
CA VAL A 331 22.76 -0.73 -10.10
C VAL A 331 23.55 0.32 -9.34
N THR A 332 23.52 0.27 -8.00
CA THR A 332 24.25 1.17 -7.09
C THR A 332 25.42 0.46 -6.42
N THR A 333 26.37 1.23 -5.88
CA THR A 333 27.51 0.73 -5.09
C THR A 333 27.58 1.36 -3.70
N GLU A 334 26.47 1.97 -3.25
CA GLU A 334 26.41 2.77 -2.02
C GLU A 334 25.73 2.04 -0.84
N ASP A 335 25.07 0.91 -1.12
CA ASP A 335 24.25 0.14 -0.17
C ASP A 335 24.97 -1.05 0.45
#